data_AF-A0A1V5WIK7-F1
#
_entry.id   AF-A0A1V5WIK7-F1
#
_cell.length_a   1.000
_cell.length_b   1.000
_cell.length_c   1.000
_cell.angle_alpha   90.00
_cell.angle_beta   90.00
_cell.angle_gamma   90.00
#
_symmetry.space_group_name_H-M   'P 1'
#
loop_
_entity.id
_entity.type
_entity.pdbx_description
1 polymer ?
#
loop_
_entity_poly.entity_id
_entity_poly.type
_entity_poly.pdbx_seq_one_letter_code
_entity_poly.pdbx_strand_id
1 'polypeptide(L)' 'MSEPTIEVLAETDEYAVLMTRDEDGEVIYHVELGNATLHFFGDEWNEFMDLMRQAMR' A
#
# COMPACT_ATOMS: atom_id res chain seq x y z
N MET A 1 -18.06 13.02 10.64
CA MET A 1 -16.73 12.40 10.58
C MET A 1 -16.86 11.39 9.46
N SER A 2 -16.24 11.66 8.32
CA SER A 2 -16.26 10.72 7.20
C SER A 2 -15.27 9.60 7.52
N GLU A 3 -15.63 8.37 7.21
CA GLU A 3 -14.76 7.22 7.45
C GLU A 3 -13.66 7.19 6.38
N PRO A 4 -12.40 6.89 6.75
CA PRO A 4 -11.33 6.72 5.78
C PRO A 4 -11.71 5.62 4.79
N THR A 5 -11.51 5.86 3.49
CA THR A 5 -11.80 4.86 2.48
C THR A 5 -10.66 3.87 2.41
N ILE A 6 -10.99 2.57 2.46
CA ILE A 6 -10.04 1.47 2.34
C ILE A 6 -10.31 0.75 1.03
N GLU A 7 -9.25 0.52 0.24
CA GLU A 7 -9.29 -0.21 -1.02
C GLU A 7 -8.28 -1.36 -0.98
N VAL A 8 -8.72 -2.57 -1.35
CA VAL A 8 -7.81 -3.72 -1.55
C VAL A 8 -7.30 -3.68 -2.98
N LEU A 9 -6.00 -3.47 -3.16
CA LEU A 9 -5.36 -3.39 -4.48
C LEU A 9 -4.92 -4.76 -4.99
N ALA A 10 -4.46 -5.62 -4.10
CA ALA A 10 -4.07 -6.99 -4.39
C ALA A 10 -4.12 -7.84 -3.12
N GLU A 11 -4.47 -9.11 -3.23
CA GLU A 11 -4.42 -10.06 -2.13
C GLU A 11 -4.09 -11.47 -2.63
N THR A 12 -3.43 -12.24 -1.77
CA THR A 12 -3.17 -13.67 -1.87
C THR A 12 -3.50 -14.30 -0.51
N ASP A 13 -3.27 -15.60 -0.34
CA ASP A 13 -3.60 -16.27 0.93
C ASP A 13 -2.86 -15.71 2.16
N GLU A 14 -1.64 -15.18 2.01
CA GLU A 14 -0.82 -14.68 3.12
C GLU A 14 -0.37 -13.22 2.98
N TYR A 15 -0.62 -12.60 1.83
CA TYR A 15 -0.12 -11.27 1.49
C TYR A 15 -1.20 -10.37 0.94
N ALA A 16 -1.18 -9.09 1.29
CA ALA A 16 -2.11 -8.10 0.79
C ALA A 16 -1.45 -6.74 0.53
N VAL A 17 -2.02 -5.98 -0.39
CA VAL A 17 -1.75 -4.56 -0.58
C VAL A 17 -3.06 -3.81 -0.42
N LEU A 18 -3.11 -2.94 0.58
CA LEU A 18 -4.24 -2.08 0.88
C LEU A 18 -3.85 -0.62 0.61
N MET A 19 -4.83 0.20 0.25
CA MET A 19 -4.68 1.63 0.14
C MET A 19 -5.74 2.31 0.99
N THR A 20 -5.32 3.30 1.78
CA THR A 20 -6.22 4.13 2.58
C THR A 20 -6.11 5.56 2.14
N ARG A 21 -7.27 6.25 2.06
CA ARG A 21 -7.34 7.68 1.79
C ARG A 21 -8.10 8.39 2.90
N ASP A 22 -7.53 9.49 3.40
CA ASP A 22 -8.14 10.31 4.43
C ASP A 22 -9.03 11.44 3.86
N GLU A 23 -9.57 12.29 4.74
CA GLU A 23 -10.46 13.40 4.36
C GLU A 23 -9.74 14.51 3.56
N ASP A 24 -8.42 14.64 3.71
CA ASP A 24 -7.58 15.61 2.99
C ASP A 24 -7.04 15.05 1.66
N GLY A 25 -7.35 13.78 1.38
CA GLY A 25 -6.95 13.08 0.16
C GLY A 25 -5.55 12.48 0.20
N GLU A 26 -4.89 12.50 1.37
CA GLU A 26 -3.62 11.83 1.61
C GLU A 26 -3.80 10.32 1.48
N VAL A 27 -2.85 9.67 0.80
CA VAL A 27 -2.91 8.24 0.49
C VAL A 27 -1.76 7.52 1.16
N ILE A 28 -2.09 6.45 1.88
CA ILE A 28 -1.13 5.50 2.47
C ILE A 28 -1.34 4.12 1.86
N TYR A 29 -0.26 3.49 1.45
CA TYR A 29 -0.23 2.11 1.00
C TYR A 29 0.28 1.20 2.12
N HIS A 30 -0.36 0.06 2.31
CA HIS A 30 -0.04 -0.93 3.32
C HIS A 30 0.27 -2.25 2.64
N VAL A 31 1.51 -2.73 2.73
CA VAL A 31 1.90 -4.06 2.24
C VAL A 31 1.98 -5.00 3.43
N GLU A 32 1.05 -5.94 3.50
CA GLU A 32 0.97 -6.96 4.54
C GLU A 32 1.72 -8.21 4.07
N LEU A 33 2.76 -8.58 4.82
CA LEU A 33 3.68 -9.69 4.52
C LEU A 33 3.53 -10.86 5.51
N GLY A 34 2.37 -10.94 6.18
CA GLY A 34 2.09 -11.92 7.25
C GLY A 34 2.78 -11.61 8.58
N ASN A 35 4.11 -11.46 8.60
CA ASN A 35 4.88 -11.16 9.82
C ASN A 35 5.25 -9.68 10.00
N ALA A 36 5.01 -8.86 8.97
CA ALA A 36 5.29 -7.44 8.96
C ALA A 36 4.29 -6.70 8.07
N THR A 37 4.04 -5.44 8.40
CA THR A 37 3.31 -4.51 7.54
C THR A 37 4.22 -3.33 7.22
N LEU A 38 4.36 -3.03 5.93
CA LEU A 38 5.09 -1.86 5.46
C LEU A 38 4.08 -0.76 5.10
N HIS A 39 4.32 0.45 5.59
CA HIS A 39 3.50 1.62 5.32
C HIS A 39 4.28 2.60 4.46
N PHE A 40 3.66 3.10 3.40
CA PHE A 40 4.27 4.06 2.49
C PHE A 40 3.31 5.22 2.24
N PHE A 41 3.83 6.45 2.32
CA PHE A 41 3.16 7.59 1.69
C PHE A 41 3.20 7.43 0.16
N GLY A 42 2.34 8.17 -0.55
CA GLY A 42 2.21 8.05 -2.01
C GLY A 42 3.53 8.13 -2.79
N ASP A 43 4.43 9.05 -2.42
CA ASP A 43 5.74 9.19 -3.09
C ASP A 43 6.68 8.01 -2.81
N GLU A 44 6.71 7.52 -1.57
CA GLU A 44 7.53 6.38 -1.17
C GLU A 44 7.04 5.08 -1.82
N TRP A 45 5.72 4.96 -2.00
CA TRP A 45 5.11 3.83 -2.71
C TRP A 45 5.55 3.77 -4.17
N ASN A 46 5.58 4.92 -4.85
CA ASN A 46 6.03 4.99 -6.24
C ASN A 46 7.50 4.53 -6.36
N GLU A 47 8.38 5.02 -5.49
CA GLU A 47 9.79 4.62 -5.46
C GLU A 47 9.95 3.11 -5.15
N PHE A 48 9.17 2.60 -4.18
CA PHE A 48 9.15 1.16 -3.87
C PHE A 48 8.73 0.31 -5.07
N MET A 49 7.67 0.72 -5.78
CA MET A 49 7.19 -0.01 -6.97
C MET A 49 8.22 0.01 -8.10
N ASP A 50 8.95 1.12 -8.28
CA ASP A 50 10.04 1.20 -9.25
C ASP A 50 11.21 0.28 -8.89
N LEU A 51 11.56 0.17 -7.60
CA LEU A 51 12.53 -0.81 -7.12
C LEU A 51 12.06 -2.25 -7.40
N MET A 52 10.81 -2.58 -7.08
CA MET A 52 10.26 -3.92 -7.32
C MET A 52 10.27 -4.27 -8.81
N ARG A 53 9.88 -3.35 -9.69
CA ARG A 53 9.97 -3.53 -11.15
C ARG A 53 11.39 -3.85 -11.62
N GLN A 54 12.39 -3.19 -11.05
CA GLN A 54 13.81 -3.47 -11.37
C GLN A 54 14.27 -4.83 -10.84
N ALA A 55 13.73 -5.27 -9.70
CA ALA A 55 14.06 -6.56 -9.10
C ALA A 55 13.47 -7.76 -9.87
N MET A 56 12.29 -7.60 -10.49
CA MET A 56 11.53 -8.66 -11.17
C MET A 56 12.00 -8.98 -12.61
N ARG A 57 13.32 -8.97 -12.89
CA ARG A 57 13.92 -9.15 -14.23
C ARG A 57 13.24 -10.19 -15.14
#